data_AF-A0A1F9FV09-F1
#
_entry.id   AF-A0A1F9FV09-F1
#
_cell.length_a   1.000
_cell.length_b   1.000
_cell.length_c   1.000
_cell.angle_alpha   90.00
_cell.angle_beta   90.00
_cell.angle_gamma   90.00
#
_symmetry.space_group_name_H-M   'P 1'
#
loop_
_entity.id
_entity.type
_entity.pdbx_description
1 polymer ?
#
loop_
_entity_poly.entity_id
_entity_poly.type
_entity_poly.pdbx_seq_one_letter_code
_entity_poly.pdbx_strand_id
1 'polypeptide(L)'
;MPTMRSLPLVLLVAAGAPLTACDLLGPAGDCTQDSDCFGSDLCVDGGCVECENDRDCDDDEECDDGDCRLSSSEGEGEGEGEGEGEGEGEGEGEEGEGEGEGEGEGEGEGEGEGEGEGEGEGEGDIDPAIVGFCGKIDECGFNPAACPSEADIQDAIDAAEGVGDPICDGAAAAQLAYYQCIADNTCDDLSNPDLATCEAEYYATADAGIAGASPCFSGDPPAPLVPGWTCDPTYKGTADGCDCGCGIADEDCAGGGCTAASCYDAACDYCNDENGYGIACGAEGEGEGEGEGEAGTCAGYCTAVTANCTGGSAQYADSAACLAFCNDAPWAAGTTADAAGNTIGCRQYHAVAAANNEHCTHAGPTGADVCGRWCDVYCAEMLDACPTTYADLATCAAACALFPTGGTIGAATGNTVQCRIYHAGAANNDAHCDHADADSAAGTCQ
;
A
#
# COMPACT_ATOMS: atom_id res chain seq x y z
N MET A 1 -39.95 -33.95 28.44
CA MET A 1 -40.70 -35.08 27.84
C MET A 1 -41.83 -34.51 27.00
N PRO A 2 -42.17 -35.06 25.83
CA PRO A 2 -41.39 -35.70 24.75
C PRO A 2 -41.61 -34.88 23.42
N THR A 3 -41.14 -35.15 22.21
CA THR A 3 -40.80 -36.35 21.45
C THR A 3 -39.78 -36.00 20.35
N MET A 4 -38.65 -36.69 20.32
CA MET A 4 -37.77 -36.81 19.15
C MET A 4 -38.48 -37.59 18.04
N ARG A 5 -38.25 -37.20 16.78
CA ARG A 5 -38.56 -38.01 15.60
C ARG A 5 -37.28 -38.48 14.93
N SER A 6 -37.26 -39.78 14.63
CA SER A 6 -36.16 -40.56 14.07
C SER A 6 -36.13 -40.56 12.53
N LEU A 7 -34.90 -40.45 11.98
CA LEU A 7 -34.24 -41.25 10.90
C LEU A 7 -34.86 -41.32 9.46
N PRO A 8 -34.03 -41.44 8.38
CA PRO A 8 -32.98 -42.48 8.18
C PRO A 8 -31.61 -41.96 7.66
N LEU A 9 -30.48 -42.30 8.28
CA LEU A 9 -29.55 -43.40 7.92
C LEU A 9 -29.64 -43.90 6.46
N VAL A 10 -28.86 -43.27 5.58
CA VAL A 10 -28.42 -43.87 4.32
C VAL A 10 -26.99 -44.36 4.48
N LEU A 11 -26.89 -45.69 4.53
CA LEU A 11 -25.68 -46.48 4.42
C LEU A 11 -25.25 -46.48 2.95
N LEU A 12 -24.05 -45.98 2.63
CA LEU A 12 -23.39 -46.29 1.37
C LEU A 12 -22.03 -46.94 1.65
N VAL A 13 -21.94 -48.16 1.13
CA VAL A 13 -20.88 -49.13 1.31
C VAL A 13 -19.66 -48.73 0.48
N ALA A 14 -18.50 -48.79 1.14
CA ALA A 14 -17.19 -48.74 0.53
C ALA A 14 -17.01 -49.87 -0.50
N ALA A 15 -16.54 -49.53 -1.70
CA ALA A 15 -15.89 -50.45 -2.62
C ALA A 15 -14.57 -49.79 -3.06
N GLY A 16 -13.47 -50.41 -2.64
CA GLY A 16 -12.12 -50.01 -3.04
C GLY A 16 -11.82 -50.37 -4.49
N ALA A 17 -11.13 -49.44 -5.15
CA ALA A 17 -10.15 -49.71 -6.19
C ALA A 17 -8.96 -48.78 -5.90
N PRO A 18 -7.71 -49.23 -6.09
CA PRO A 18 -6.53 -48.45 -5.79
C PRO A 18 -6.42 -47.34 -6.84
N LEU A 19 -6.59 -46.10 -6.41
CA LEU A 19 -6.14 -44.96 -7.21
C LEU A 19 -4.63 -44.89 -7.03
N THR A 20 -3.94 -45.29 -8.09
CA THR A 20 -2.56 -44.95 -8.36
C THR A 20 -2.42 -43.43 -8.22
N ALA A 21 -1.67 -42.98 -7.21
CA ALA A 21 -1.25 -41.60 -7.10
C ALA A 21 -0.14 -41.37 -8.15
N CYS A 22 -0.52 -40.76 -9.26
CA CYS A 22 0.31 -39.96 -10.16
C CYS A 22 -0.61 -38.87 -10.71
N ASP A 23 -0.07 -37.67 -10.88
CA ASP A 23 -0.68 -36.48 -11.52
C ASP A 23 -1.53 -35.54 -10.64
N LEU A 24 -1.00 -35.18 -9.46
CA LEU A 24 -1.39 -33.93 -8.76
C LEU A 24 -0.18 -33.06 -8.36
N LEU A 25 0.97 -33.34 -8.97
CA LEU A 25 2.05 -32.39 -9.18
C LEU A 25 2.21 -32.36 -10.70
N GLY A 26 2.02 -31.21 -11.34
CA GLY A 26 2.48 -31.05 -12.72
C GLY A 26 3.97 -31.42 -12.79
N PRO A 27 4.48 -31.92 -13.92
CA PRO A 27 5.91 -32.16 -14.01
C PRO A 27 6.62 -30.83 -13.73
N ALA A 28 7.49 -30.81 -12.72
CA ALA A 28 8.59 -29.87 -12.74
C ALA A 28 9.30 -30.08 -14.08
N GLY A 29 9.38 -29.06 -14.93
CA GLY A 29 10.32 -29.13 -16.04
C GLY A 29 10.05 -28.23 -17.23
N ASP A 30 8.82 -28.04 -17.70
CA ASP A 30 8.64 -27.32 -18.97
C ASP A 30 8.94 -25.82 -18.80
N CYS A 31 10.08 -25.42 -19.32
CA CYS A 31 10.60 -24.07 -19.38
C CYS A 31 10.91 -23.71 -20.85
N THR A 32 10.93 -22.42 -21.15
CA THR A 32 11.35 -21.88 -22.46
C THR A 32 12.56 -20.95 -22.36
N GLN A 33 12.86 -20.49 -21.14
CA GLN A 33 14.01 -19.69 -20.76
C GLN A 33 14.33 -19.96 -19.28
N ASP A 34 15.55 -19.63 -18.84
CA ASP A 34 16.04 -19.98 -17.49
C ASP A 34 15.20 -19.34 -16.37
N SER A 35 14.61 -18.16 -16.63
CA SER A 35 13.71 -17.50 -15.68
C SER A 35 12.39 -18.26 -15.42
N ASP A 36 12.05 -19.24 -16.26
CA ASP A 36 10.89 -20.11 -16.05
C ASP A 36 11.18 -21.20 -14.99
N CYS A 37 12.44 -21.32 -14.56
CA CYS A 37 12.91 -22.24 -13.55
C CYS A 37 13.05 -21.56 -12.19
N PHE A 38 12.76 -22.28 -11.12
CA PHE A 38 12.83 -21.74 -9.75
C PHE A 38 14.26 -21.78 -9.23
N GLY A 39 14.79 -20.63 -8.80
CA GLY A 39 16.13 -20.53 -8.23
C GLY A 39 17.19 -20.37 -9.31
N SER A 40 18.26 -21.17 -9.23
CA SER A 40 19.42 -21.18 -10.14
C SER A 40 19.37 -22.28 -11.20
N ASP A 41 18.21 -22.94 -11.34
CA ASP A 41 18.01 -24.02 -12.30
C ASP A 41 17.98 -23.46 -13.73
N LEU A 42 18.56 -24.19 -14.68
CA LEU A 42 18.66 -23.79 -16.08
C LEU A 42 17.62 -24.51 -16.93
N CYS A 43 17.13 -23.83 -17.96
CA CYS A 43 16.21 -24.39 -18.91
C CYS A 43 16.92 -25.14 -20.03
N VAL A 44 17.05 -26.47 -19.89
CA VAL A 44 17.69 -27.33 -20.88
C VAL A 44 16.69 -28.30 -21.48
N ASP A 45 16.48 -28.20 -22.80
CA ASP A 45 15.57 -29.07 -23.57
C ASP A 45 14.12 -29.13 -23.02
N GLY A 46 13.64 -28.00 -22.45
CA GLY A 46 12.31 -27.93 -21.83
C GLY A 46 12.26 -28.62 -20.46
N GLY A 47 13.39 -28.67 -19.76
CA GLY A 47 13.55 -29.19 -18.41
C GLY A 47 14.36 -28.23 -17.56
N CYS A 48 13.84 -27.81 -16.39
CA CYS A 48 14.66 -27.16 -15.37
C CYS A 48 15.64 -28.17 -14.76
N VAL A 49 16.94 -27.93 -14.90
CA VAL A 49 18.02 -28.81 -14.42
C VAL A 49 19.08 -28.02 -13.63
N GLU A 50 19.63 -28.64 -12.59
CA GLU A 50 20.81 -28.14 -11.86
C GLU A 50 22.06 -28.20 -12.77
N CYS A 51 23.00 -27.26 -12.62
CA CYS A 51 24.23 -27.28 -13.42
C CYS A 51 25.14 -28.47 -13.01
N GLU A 52 25.76 -29.16 -13.97
CA GLU A 52 26.74 -30.22 -13.69
C GLU A 52 28.19 -29.75 -13.92
N ASN A 53 28.39 -28.73 -14.75
CA ASN A 53 29.68 -28.13 -15.04
C ASN A 53 29.57 -26.68 -15.55
N ASP A 54 30.66 -25.92 -15.54
CA ASP A 54 30.71 -24.51 -15.95
C ASP A 54 30.26 -24.21 -17.38
N ARG A 55 30.10 -25.24 -18.25
CA ARG A 55 29.55 -25.03 -19.60
C ARG A 55 28.04 -24.96 -19.64
N ASP A 56 27.39 -25.37 -18.55
CA ASP A 56 25.95 -25.31 -18.41
C ASP A 56 25.54 -23.89 -18.01
N CYS A 57 26.42 -23.14 -17.34
CA CYS A 57 26.22 -21.74 -16.94
C CYS A 57 26.53 -20.74 -18.06
N ASP A 58 26.03 -19.51 -17.91
CA ASP A 58 26.36 -18.39 -18.80
C ASP A 58 27.87 -18.05 -18.76
N ASP A 59 28.35 -17.36 -19.81
CA ASP A 59 29.79 -17.11 -20.05
C ASP A 59 30.54 -16.42 -18.87
N ASP A 60 29.80 -15.79 -17.94
CA ASP A 60 30.34 -15.07 -16.77
C ASP A 60 30.11 -15.78 -15.41
N GLU A 61 29.57 -17.00 -15.42
CA GLU A 61 29.21 -17.80 -14.24
C GLU A 61 29.96 -19.14 -14.18
N GLU A 62 30.17 -19.65 -12.96
CA GLU A 62 30.78 -20.96 -12.68
C GLU A 62 29.79 -21.84 -11.92
N CYS A 63 29.79 -23.14 -12.21
CA CYS A 63 28.88 -24.08 -11.55
C CYS A 63 29.45 -24.49 -10.18
N ASP A 64 28.84 -24.02 -9.09
CA ASP A 64 29.24 -24.30 -7.71
C ASP A 64 28.12 -25.03 -6.96
N ASP A 65 28.35 -26.30 -6.63
CA ASP A 65 27.39 -27.18 -5.93
C ASP A 65 25.97 -27.24 -6.55
N GLY A 66 25.88 -27.19 -7.88
CA GLY A 66 24.62 -27.30 -8.64
C GLY A 66 23.96 -25.97 -9.00
N ASP A 67 24.61 -24.85 -8.65
CA ASP A 67 24.14 -23.48 -8.79
C ASP A 67 25.15 -22.65 -9.59
N CYS A 68 24.70 -21.93 -10.62
CA CYS A 68 25.55 -21.06 -11.43
C CYS A 68 25.77 -19.73 -10.71
N ARG A 69 27.04 -19.41 -10.40
CA ARG A 69 27.43 -18.22 -9.65
C ARG A 69 28.46 -17.38 -10.39
N LEU A 70 28.31 -16.06 -10.35
CA LEU A 70 29.25 -15.13 -10.97
C LEU A 70 30.68 -15.35 -10.48
N SER A 71 31.62 -15.52 -11.42
CA SER A 71 33.04 -15.70 -11.08
C SER A 71 33.59 -14.40 -10.44
N SER A 72 34.03 -14.49 -9.18
CA SER A 72 34.58 -13.34 -8.46
C SER A 72 35.93 -12.94 -9.07
N SER A 73 35.92 -11.98 -10.01
CA SER A 73 37.14 -11.35 -10.49
C SER A 73 37.58 -10.23 -9.52
N GLU A 74 38.78 -10.42 -8.96
CA GLU A 74 39.44 -9.49 -8.04
C GLU A 74 39.70 -8.13 -8.73
N GLY A 75 39.02 -7.08 -8.28
CA GLY A 75 39.28 -5.70 -8.67
C GLY A 75 40.18 -4.98 -7.66
N GLU A 76 41.50 -5.02 -7.88
CA GLU A 76 42.42 -4.06 -7.26
C GLU A 76 42.22 -2.67 -7.87
N GLY A 77 41.95 -1.66 -7.04
CA GLY A 77 41.83 -0.27 -7.47
C GLY A 77 42.17 0.71 -6.34
N GLU A 78 43.45 1.02 -6.20
CA GLU A 78 43.92 2.16 -5.39
C GLU A 78 43.49 3.49 -6.02
N GLY A 79 42.96 4.40 -5.20
CA GLY A 79 42.61 5.76 -5.61
C GLY A 79 42.59 6.70 -4.41
N GLU A 80 43.75 7.28 -4.08
CA GLU A 80 43.84 8.41 -3.17
C GLU A 80 43.28 9.68 -3.82
N GLY A 81 42.52 10.47 -3.05
CA GLY A 81 42.03 11.78 -3.46
C GLY A 81 41.63 12.62 -2.26
N GLU A 82 42.60 13.32 -1.67
CA GLU A 82 42.35 14.42 -0.75
C GLU A 82 41.76 15.63 -1.49
N GLY A 83 40.75 16.26 -0.90
CA GLY A 83 40.16 17.49 -1.40
C GLY A 83 39.47 18.26 -0.28
N GLU A 84 40.24 19.05 0.46
CA GLU A 84 39.71 20.10 1.33
C GLU A 84 39.12 21.23 0.46
N GLY A 85 37.93 21.71 0.84
CA GLY A 85 37.29 22.86 0.23
C GLY A 85 36.41 23.58 1.25
N GLU A 86 37.02 24.47 2.03
CA GLU A 86 36.30 25.48 2.81
C GLU A 86 35.70 26.53 1.86
N GLY A 87 34.44 26.89 2.10
CA GLY A 87 33.75 27.97 1.41
C GLY A 87 32.77 28.65 2.35
N GLU A 88 33.27 29.62 3.13
CA GLU A 88 32.44 30.60 3.82
C GLU A 88 31.84 31.60 2.81
N GLY A 89 30.54 31.83 2.91
CA GLY A 89 29.83 32.86 2.16
C GLY A 89 28.85 33.58 3.08
N GLU A 90 29.30 34.65 3.73
CA GLU A 90 28.43 35.65 4.33
C GLU A 90 27.78 36.50 3.24
N GLY A 91 26.46 36.66 3.32
CA GLY A 91 25.69 37.56 2.49
C GLY A 91 24.64 38.27 3.33
N GLU A 92 25.01 39.44 3.86
CA GLU A 92 24.05 40.41 4.39
C GLU A 92 23.28 41.05 3.23
N GLY A 93 21.95 41.03 3.31
CA GLY A 93 21.04 41.74 2.43
C GLY A 93 19.94 42.38 3.26
N GLU A 94 20.06 43.69 3.46
CA GLU A 94 19.13 44.54 4.17
C GLU A 94 17.82 44.80 3.40
N GLU A 95 16.78 45.06 4.20
CA GLU A 95 15.62 45.96 4.02
C GLU A 95 14.85 45.96 2.69
N GLY A 96 13.59 45.54 2.82
CA GLY A 96 12.51 45.86 1.88
C GLY A 96 11.19 45.97 2.63
N GLU A 97 10.93 47.15 3.22
CA GLU A 97 9.59 47.54 3.66
C GLU A 97 8.67 47.70 2.43
N GLY A 98 7.52 47.04 2.48
CA GLY A 98 6.46 47.17 1.49
C GLY A 98 5.11 47.14 2.17
N GLU A 99 4.69 48.28 2.71
CA GLU A 99 3.31 48.52 3.10
C GLU A 99 2.42 48.59 1.84
N GLY A 100 1.39 47.75 1.81
CA GLY A 100 0.35 47.76 0.79
C GLY A 100 -1.01 47.59 1.46
N GLU A 101 -1.59 48.70 1.92
CA GLU A 101 -3.00 48.75 2.30
C GLU A 101 -3.85 48.66 1.04
N GLY A 102 -4.73 47.65 1.00
CA GLY A 102 -5.77 47.49 -0.01
C GLY A 102 -7.09 47.17 0.68
N GLU A 103 -7.83 48.22 1.04
CA GLU A 103 -9.24 48.09 1.40
C GLU A 103 -10.06 47.81 0.13
N GLY A 104 -10.72 46.66 0.10
CA GLY A 104 -11.70 46.29 -0.91
C GLY A 104 -12.98 45.81 -0.22
N GLU A 105 -13.89 46.75 0.06
CA GLU A 105 -15.27 46.42 0.41
C GLU A 105 -16.01 45.94 -0.84
N GLY A 106 -16.41 44.66 -0.84
CA GLY A 106 -17.32 44.09 -1.82
C GLY A 106 -18.51 43.45 -1.11
N GLU A 107 -19.57 44.23 -0.90
CA GLU A 107 -20.88 43.69 -0.54
C GLU A 107 -21.48 42.99 -1.77
N GLY A 108 -21.62 41.68 -1.69
CA GLY A 108 -22.37 40.86 -2.65
C GLY A 108 -23.43 40.07 -1.92
N GLU A 109 -24.63 40.65 -1.79
CA GLU A 109 -25.82 39.88 -1.42
C GLU A 109 -26.26 39.04 -2.63
N GLY A 110 -26.09 37.73 -2.53
CA GLY A 110 -26.65 36.75 -3.45
C GLY A 110 -27.59 35.82 -2.69
N GLU A 111 -28.88 36.17 -2.64
CA GLU A 111 -29.94 35.22 -2.28
C GLU A 111 -30.16 34.29 -3.48
N GLY A 112 -29.73 33.04 -3.35
CA GLY A 112 -30.08 31.94 -4.25
C GLY A 112 -30.95 30.95 -3.50
N GLU A 113 -32.27 31.12 -3.57
CA GLU A 113 -33.21 30.04 -3.24
C GLU A 113 -33.27 29.09 -4.44
N GLY A 114 -32.60 27.94 -4.32
CA GLY A 114 -32.78 26.80 -5.20
C GLY A 114 -33.65 25.76 -4.52
N GLU A 115 -34.96 25.81 -4.75
CA GLU A 115 -35.84 24.66 -4.49
C GLU A 115 -35.76 23.72 -5.69
N GLY A 116 -34.97 22.65 -5.56
CA GLY A 116 -35.00 21.50 -6.46
C GLY A 116 -36.01 20.47 -5.97
N GLU A 117 -37.22 20.48 -6.52
CA GLU A 117 -38.15 19.36 -6.40
C GLU A 117 -37.77 18.29 -7.43
N GLY A 118 -37.15 17.21 -6.97
CA GLY A 118 -36.94 16.01 -7.78
C GLY A 118 -38.20 15.13 -7.80
N GLU A 119 -39.01 15.24 -8.85
CA GLU A 119 -40.02 14.22 -9.18
C GLU A 119 -39.38 13.14 -10.06
N GLY A 120 -38.95 12.03 -9.45
CA GLY A 120 -38.49 10.84 -10.15
C GLY A 120 -39.65 9.91 -10.50
N GLU A 121 -40.19 10.05 -11.71
CA GLU A 121 -40.91 8.96 -12.40
C GLU A 121 -40.42 8.89 -13.86
N GLY A 122 -39.43 8.05 -14.12
CA GLY A 122 -38.97 7.71 -15.47
C GLY A 122 -38.84 6.21 -15.62
N GLU A 123 -39.81 5.56 -16.27
CA GLU A 123 -39.52 4.35 -17.05
C GLU A 123 -38.72 4.80 -18.28
N GLY A 124 -37.46 5.16 -18.08
CA GLY A 124 -36.52 5.52 -19.13
C GLY A 124 -36.06 4.28 -19.89
N ASP A 125 -35.88 4.40 -21.20
CA ASP A 125 -35.19 3.37 -21.98
C ASP A 125 -33.72 3.36 -21.53
N ILE A 126 -33.28 2.27 -20.88
CA ILE A 126 -31.88 2.10 -20.45
C ILE A 126 -30.98 2.02 -21.69
N ASP A 127 -29.87 2.76 -21.67
CA ASP A 127 -28.87 2.73 -22.73
C ASP A 127 -28.29 1.31 -22.91
N PRO A 128 -28.23 0.78 -24.15
CA PRO A 128 -27.68 -0.55 -24.41
C PRO A 128 -26.25 -0.78 -23.90
N ALA A 129 -25.43 0.28 -23.80
CA ALA A 129 -24.07 0.20 -23.26
C ALA A 129 -24.10 -0.19 -21.77
N ILE A 130 -25.05 0.36 -21.00
CA ILE A 130 -25.23 0.04 -19.57
C ILE A 130 -25.66 -1.42 -19.40
N VAL A 131 -26.65 -1.86 -20.21
CA VAL A 131 -27.11 -3.26 -20.19
C VAL A 131 -25.97 -4.22 -20.55
N GLY A 132 -25.19 -3.87 -21.58
CA GLY A 132 -24.03 -4.66 -22.02
C GLY A 132 -22.95 -4.74 -20.94
N PHE A 133 -22.64 -3.62 -20.29
CA PHE A 133 -21.69 -3.53 -19.20
C PHE A 133 -22.10 -4.40 -18.02
N CYS A 134 -23.32 -4.22 -17.49
CA CYS A 134 -23.82 -5.00 -16.36
C CYS A 134 -23.87 -6.50 -16.67
N GLY A 135 -24.29 -6.86 -17.89
CA GLY A 135 -24.24 -8.26 -18.36
C GLY A 135 -22.82 -8.82 -18.39
N LYS A 136 -21.81 -8.01 -18.75
CA LYS A 136 -20.40 -8.41 -18.77
C LYS A 136 -19.84 -8.62 -17.36
N ILE A 137 -20.16 -7.73 -16.42
CA ILE A 137 -19.78 -7.85 -15.00
C ILE A 137 -20.24 -9.21 -14.45
N ASP A 138 -21.50 -9.56 -14.70
CA ASP A 138 -22.07 -10.84 -14.29
C ASP A 138 -21.45 -12.04 -15.02
N GLU A 139 -21.24 -11.92 -16.34
CA GLU A 139 -20.63 -12.98 -17.18
C GLU A 139 -19.23 -13.35 -16.68
N CYS A 140 -18.40 -12.34 -16.39
CA CYS A 140 -17.01 -12.53 -16.00
C CYS A 140 -16.83 -12.79 -14.49
N GLY A 141 -17.92 -12.71 -13.70
CA GLY A 141 -17.88 -12.92 -12.25
C GLY A 141 -17.13 -11.82 -11.51
N PHE A 142 -17.15 -10.59 -12.04
CA PHE A 142 -16.59 -9.42 -11.36
C PHE A 142 -17.45 -9.01 -10.16
N ASN A 143 -16.93 -8.07 -9.36
CA ASN A 143 -17.63 -7.60 -8.17
C ASN A 143 -19.02 -7.05 -8.57
N PRO A 144 -20.14 -7.60 -8.08
CA PRO A 144 -21.48 -7.14 -8.44
C PRO A 144 -21.76 -5.71 -7.97
N ALA A 145 -20.96 -5.16 -7.03
CA ALA A 145 -21.05 -3.75 -6.66
C ALA A 145 -20.68 -2.79 -7.82
N ALA A 146 -19.98 -3.26 -8.87
CA ALA A 146 -19.66 -2.46 -10.04
C ALA A 146 -20.90 -2.15 -10.92
N CYS A 147 -21.97 -2.94 -10.80
CA CYS A 147 -23.28 -2.62 -11.37
C CYS A 147 -24.37 -2.76 -10.28
N PRO A 148 -24.66 -1.69 -9.50
CA PRO A 148 -25.67 -1.74 -8.45
C PRO A 148 -27.08 -1.95 -9.01
N SER A 149 -27.43 -1.22 -10.08
CA SER A 149 -28.54 -1.53 -10.99
C SER A 149 -28.39 -0.75 -12.30
N GLU A 150 -28.93 -1.29 -13.40
CA GLU A 150 -28.94 -0.60 -14.70
C GLU A 150 -29.68 0.75 -14.63
N ALA A 151 -30.74 0.82 -13.82
CA ALA A 151 -31.54 2.03 -13.65
C ALA A 151 -30.77 3.13 -12.90
N ASP A 152 -30.07 2.79 -11.81
CA ASP A 152 -29.29 3.77 -11.05
C ASP A 152 -28.14 4.35 -11.89
N ILE A 153 -27.52 3.52 -12.74
CA ILE A 153 -26.49 3.97 -13.68
C ILE A 153 -27.10 4.92 -14.72
N GLN A 154 -28.27 4.59 -15.27
CA GLN A 154 -28.95 5.46 -16.22
C GLN A 154 -29.34 6.80 -15.58
N ASP A 155 -29.88 6.79 -14.36
CA ASP A 155 -30.27 8.00 -13.65
C ASP A 155 -29.07 8.94 -13.43
N ALA A 156 -27.87 8.39 -13.17
CA ALA A 156 -26.65 9.19 -13.03
C ALA A 156 -26.19 9.81 -14.35
N ILE A 157 -26.30 9.06 -15.46
CA ILE A 157 -26.00 9.58 -16.82
C ILE A 157 -26.98 10.70 -17.17
N ASP A 158 -28.28 10.48 -16.96
CA ASP A 158 -29.33 11.46 -17.22
C ASP A 158 -29.17 12.71 -16.33
N ALA A 159 -28.73 12.54 -15.09
CA ALA A 159 -28.44 13.65 -14.19
C ALA A 159 -27.29 14.52 -14.72
N ALA A 160 -26.21 13.90 -15.20
CA ALA A 160 -25.06 14.60 -15.78
C ALA A 160 -25.43 15.35 -17.07
N GLU A 161 -26.13 14.71 -18.01
CA GLU A 161 -26.64 15.36 -19.21
C GLU A 161 -27.67 16.46 -18.89
N GLY A 162 -28.41 16.29 -17.79
CA GLY A 162 -29.42 17.23 -17.30
C GLY A 162 -28.85 18.54 -16.77
N VAL A 163 -27.55 18.60 -16.40
CA VAL A 163 -26.86 19.82 -15.96
C VAL A 163 -26.82 20.85 -17.10
N GLY A 164 -26.68 20.40 -18.35
CA GLY A 164 -26.54 21.27 -19.51
C GLY A 164 -25.20 22.01 -19.58
N ASP A 165 -24.16 21.43 -18.99
CA ASP A 165 -22.78 21.90 -19.07
C ASP A 165 -21.95 20.99 -20.00
N PRO A 166 -21.14 21.54 -20.94
CA PRO A 166 -20.34 20.72 -21.85
C PRO A 166 -19.36 19.75 -21.17
N ILE A 167 -18.92 20.04 -19.94
CA ILE A 167 -18.10 19.13 -19.14
C ILE A 167 -18.92 17.92 -18.69
N CYS A 168 -20.12 18.16 -18.17
CA CYS A 168 -21.00 17.07 -17.74
C CYS A 168 -21.50 16.22 -18.92
N ASP A 169 -21.84 16.86 -20.05
CA ASP A 169 -22.17 16.16 -21.30
C ASP A 169 -21.00 15.29 -21.78
N GLY A 170 -19.78 15.82 -21.69
CA GLY A 170 -18.55 15.11 -22.05
C GLY A 170 -18.28 13.90 -21.13
N ALA A 171 -18.46 14.08 -19.82
CA ALA A 171 -18.28 13.03 -18.82
C ALA A 171 -19.31 11.90 -18.98
N ALA A 172 -20.59 12.23 -19.21
CA ALA A 172 -21.64 11.24 -19.49
C ALA A 172 -21.31 10.42 -20.75
N ALA A 173 -20.90 11.08 -21.84
CA ALA A 173 -20.52 10.41 -23.08
C ALA A 173 -19.28 9.52 -22.92
N ALA A 174 -18.27 9.97 -22.17
CA ALA A 174 -17.08 9.18 -21.86
C ALA A 174 -17.42 7.92 -21.06
N GLN A 175 -18.29 8.05 -20.06
CA GLN A 175 -18.72 6.94 -19.23
C GLN A 175 -19.49 5.87 -20.05
N LEU A 176 -20.39 6.30 -20.94
CA LEU A 176 -21.09 5.38 -21.86
C LEU A 176 -20.13 4.68 -22.83
N ALA A 177 -19.12 5.38 -23.35
CA ALA A 177 -18.10 4.78 -24.21
C ALA A 177 -17.30 3.69 -23.46
N TYR A 178 -16.92 3.96 -22.21
CA TYR A 178 -16.25 2.98 -21.35
C TYR A 178 -17.12 1.74 -21.10
N TYR A 179 -18.41 1.91 -20.77
CA TYR A 179 -19.35 0.80 -20.60
C TYR A 179 -19.48 -0.04 -21.87
N GLN A 180 -19.57 0.61 -23.03
CA GLN A 180 -19.61 -0.08 -24.32
C GLN A 180 -18.33 -0.87 -24.58
N CYS A 181 -17.16 -0.30 -24.30
CA CYS A 181 -15.88 -0.99 -24.44
C CYS A 181 -15.83 -2.27 -23.60
N ILE A 182 -16.23 -2.21 -22.33
CA ILE A 182 -16.28 -3.39 -21.47
C ILE A 182 -17.24 -4.44 -22.05
N ALA A 183 -18.43 -4.02 -22.45
CA ALA A 183 -19.43 -4.92 -23.04
C ALA A 183 -18.91 -5.69 -24.26
N ASP A 184 -18.05 -5.06 -25.07
CA ASP A 184 -17.52 -5.61 -26.31
C ASP A 184 -16.27 -6.50 -26.12
N ASN A 185 -15.61 -6.45 -24.96
CA ASN A 185 -14.41 -7.24 -24.67
C ASN A 185 -14.70 -8.63 -24.10
N THR A 186 -13.70 -9.51 -24.16
CA THR A 186 -13.79 -10.85 -23.54
C THR A 186 -13.38 -10.80 -22.07
N CYS A 187 -13.84 -11.77 -21.26
CA CYS A 187 -13.43 -11.85 -19.86
C CYS A 187 -11.92 -12.06 -19.71
N ASP A 188 -11.27 -12.75 -20.64
CA ASP A 188 -9.82 -12.94 -20.64
C ASP A 188 -9.11 -11.59 -20.85
N ASP A 189 -9.58 -10.78 -21.80
CA ASP A 189 -9.03 -9.44 -22.07
C ASP A 189 -9.22 -8.49 -20.88
N LEU A 190 -10.36 -8.57 -20.20
CA LEU A 190 -10.68 -7.76 -19.02
C LEU A 190 -9.98 -8.25 -17.74
N SER A 191 -9.53 -9.51 -17.71
CA SER A 191 -8.81 -10.09 -16.57
C SER A 191 -7.30 -9.86 -16.61
N ASN A 192 -6.78 -9.31 -17.71
CA ASN A 192 -5.37 -9.06 -17.90
C ASN A 192 -4.98 -7.69 -17.31
N PRO A 193 -4.20 -7.63 -16.22
CA PRO A 193 -3.78 -6.37 -15.61
C PRO A 193 -2.83 -5.56 -16.50
N ASP A 194 -2.17 -6.18 -17.49
CA ASP A 194 -1.26 -5.51 -18.42
C ASP A 194 -1.99 -4.83 -19.60
N LEU A 195 -3.32 -4.94 -19.66
CA LEU A 195 -4.14 -4.34 -20.71
C LEU A 195 -5.16 -3.36 -20.13
N ALA A 196 -4.76 -2.09 -20.10
CA ALA A 196 -5.60 -0.89 -20.00
C ALA A 196 -6.58 -0.75 -21.21
N THR A 197 -7.33 -1.81 -21.52
CA THR A 197 -8.10 -1.97 -22.77
C THR A 197 -9.18 -0.91 -22.94
N CYS A 198 -9.90 -0.58 -21.88
CA CYS A 198 -10.95 0.42 -21.89
C CYS A 198 -10.57 1.73 -21.17
N GLU A 199 -9.51 1.69 -20.36
CA GLU A 199 -8.99 2.86 -19.65
C GLU A 199 -8.39 3.89 -20.59
N ALA A 200 -7.70 3.48 -21.66
CA ALA A 200 -7.17 4.42 -22.65
C ALA A 200 -8.27 5.24 -23.34
N GLU A 201 -9.48 4.70 -23.51
CA GLU A 201 -10.63 5.42 -24.08
C GLU A 201 -11.29 6.34 -23.06
N TYR A 202 -11.39 5.92 -21.79
CA TYR A 202 -11.82 6.75 -20.67
C TYR A 202 -10.87 7.95 -20.46
N TYR A 203 -9.56 7.71 -20.40
CA TYR A 203 -8.55 8.76 -20.20
C TYR A 203 -8.25 9.59 -21.46
N ALA A 204 -8.48 9.07 -22.68
CA ALA A 204 -8.40 9.91 -23.89
C ALA A 204 -9.48 11.00 -23.94
N THR A 205 -10.56 10.86 -23.14
CA THR A 205 -11.54 11.94 -22.90
C THR A 205 -11.20 12.80 -21.69
N ALA A 206 -10.27 12.36 -20.83
CA ALA A 206 -9.82 13.08 -19.64
C ALA A 206 -8.89 14.27 -19.94
N ASP A 207 -8.25 14.32 -21.12
CA ASP A 207 -7.24 15.34 -21.45
C ASP A 207 -7.81 16.74 -21.82
N ALA A 208 -8.99 17.13 -21.30
CA ALA A 208 -9.42 18.54 -21.36
C ALA A 208 -10.53 19.01 -20.40
N GLY A 209 -11.19 18.17 -19.57
CA GLY A 209 -12.34 18.69 -18.82
C GLY A 209 -13.02 17.85 -17.74
N ILE A 210 -12.73 16.57 -17.57
CA ILE A 210 -13.50 15.69 -16.66
C ILE A 210 -13.03 15.78 -15.20
N ALA A 211 -11.87 16.38 -14.91
CA ALA A 211 -11.36 16.47 -13.54
C ALA A 211 -12.39 17.07 -12.56
N GLY A 212 -13.20 18.03 -12.99
CA GLY A 212 -14.29 18.62 -12.17
C GLY A 212 -15.68 18.01 -12.38
N ALA A 213 -15.81 16.86 -13.06
CA ALA A 213 -17.10 16.32 -13.46
C ALA A 213 -17.72 15.35 -12.44
N SER A 214 -17.01 14.99 -11.36
CA SER A 214 -17.54 14.16 -10.27
C SER A 214 -18.92 14.62 -9.76
N PRO A 215 -19.20 15.93 -9.58
CA PRO A 215 -20.53 16.41 -9.19
C PRO A 215 -21.63 16.21 -10.25
N CYS A 216 -21.26 16.09 -11.53
CA CYS A 216 -22.22 15.99 -12.64
C CYS A 216 -23.16 14.78 -12.49
N PHE A 217 -22.65 13.64 -12.06
CA PHE A 217 -23.45 12.41 -11.90
C PHE A 217 -24.47 12.49 -10.75
N SER A 218 -24.39 13.53 -9.92
CA SER A 218 -25.42 13.88 -8.93
C SER A 218 -26.35 15.00 -9.40
N GLY A 219 -26.20 15.48 -10.63
CA GLY A 219 -26.93 16.62 -11.21
C GLY A 219 -26.39 17.98 -10.79
N ASP A 220 -25.23 18.03 -10.14
CA ASP A 220 -24.59 19.26 -9.72
C ASP A 220 -23.66 19.82 -10.82
N PRO A 221 -23.48 21.15 -10.91
CA PRO A 221 -22.55 21.74 -11.86
C PRO A 221 -21.11 21.26 -11.58
N PRO A 222 -20.25 21.19 -12.61
CA PRO A 222 -18.88 20.73 -12.45
C PRO A 222 -18.10 21.70 -11.56
N ALA A 223 -17.18 21.15 -10.77
CA ALA A 223 -16.28 21.95 -9.96
C ALA A 223 -15.41 22.86 -10.85
N PRO A 224 -15.21 24.13 -10.48
CA PRO A 224 -14.40 25.04 -11.27
C PRO A 224 -12.95 24.57 -11.33
N LEU A 225 -12.41 24.41 -12.54
CA LEU A 225 -10.99 24.08 -12.73
C LEU A 225 -10.11 25.19 -12.14
N VAL A 226 -9.17 24.82 -11.27
CA VAL A 226 -8.21 25.76 -10.69
C VAL A 226 -6.89 25.68 -11.47
N PRO A 227 -6.43 26.77 -12.14
CA PRO A 227 -5.23 26.71 -12.95
C PRO A 227 -4.00 26.29 -12.15
N GLY A 228 -3.33 25.21 -12.58
CA GLY A 228 -2.15 24.66 -11.92
C GLY A 228 -2.46 23.61 -10.83
N TRP A 229 -3.74 23.44 -10.45
CA TRP A 229 -4.18 22.28 -9.69
C TRP A 229 -4.29 21.08 -10.64
N THR A 230 -3.65 19.97 -10.28
CA THR A 230 -3.61 18.76 -11.10
C THR A 230 -4.47 17.62 -10.54
N CYS A 231 -4.93 17.72 -9.30
CA CYS A 231 -5.85 16.75 -8.69
C CYS A 231 -7.32 17.06 -9.02
N ASP A 232 -8.26 16.24 -8.49
CA ASP A 232 -9.69 16.54 -8.61
C ASP A 232 -9.98 17.93 -7.99
N PRO A 233 -10.56 18.89 -8.75
CA PRO A 233 -10.89 20.21 -8.24
C PRO A 233 -11.93 20.21 -7.12
N THR A 234 -12.65 19.10 -6.88
CA THR A 234 -13.61 19.02 -5.76
C THR A 234 -12.94 18.95 -4.40
N TYR A 235 -11.65 18.59 -4.32
CA TYR A 235 -10.92 18.43 -3.05
C TYR A 235 -10.14 19.69 -2.64
N LYS A 236 -9.94 20.64 -3.57
CA LYS A 236 -9.09 21.79 -3.27
C LYS A 236 -9.72 22.71 -2.22
N GLY A 237 -9.16 22.73 -1.01
CA GLY A 237 -9.57 23.61 0.08
C GLY A 237 -10.98 23.32 0.60
N THR A 238 -11.37 22.04 0.65
CA THR A 238 -12.71 21.61 1.06
C THR A 238 -12.81 21.06 2.49
N ALA A 239 -11.78 21.27 3.32
CA ALA A 239 -11.67 20.84 4.71
C ALA A 239 -11.83 19.32 4.90
N ASP A 240 -11.50 18.57 3.87
CA ASP A 240 -11.54 17.11 3.78
C ASP A 240 -10.20 16.45 4.04
N GLY A 241 -9.11 17.21 3.99
CA GLY A 241 -7.76 16.77 4.35
C GLY A 241 -6.71 17.57 3.61
N CYS A 242 -5.44 17.38 3.94
CA CYS A 242 -4.35 17.96 3.17
C CYS A 242 -4.06 17.12 1.91
N ASP A 243 -4.49 17.62 0.75
CA ASP A 243 -4.23 17.03 -0.58
C ASP A 243 -2.92 17.54 -1.19
N CYS A 244 -1.92 16.68 -1.15
CA CYS A 244 -0.58 16.96 -1.63
C CYS A 244 -0.32 16.42 -3.03
N GLY A 245 0.70 16.98 -3.68
CA GLY A 245 1.16 16.57 -5.01
C GLY A 245 0.33 17.13 -6.17
N CYS A 246 -0.57 18.07 -5.88
CA CYS A 246 -1.55 18.58 -6.82
C CYS A 246 -1.09 19.80 -7.62
N GLY A 247 0.22 20.04 -7.75
CA GLY A 247 0.79 21.16 -8.53
C GLY A 247 0.71 22.53 -7.83
N ILE A 248 -0.33 22.78 -7.03
CA ILE A 248 -0.45 23.92 -6.11
C ILE A 248 -0.79 23.42 -4.70
N ALA A 249 -0.55 24.26 -3.70
CA ALA A 249 -0.77 23.88 -2.31
C ALA A 249 -2.27 23.88 -1.98
N ASP A 250 -2.71 22.83 -1.29
CA ASP A 250 -4.03 22.82 -0.69
C ASP A 250 -4.08 23.75 0.53
N GLU A 251 -5.15 24.55 0.63
CA GLU A 251 -5.41 25.39 1.78
C GLU A 251 -5.58 24.60 3.09
N ASP A 252 -6.06 23.36 3.01
CA ASP A 252 -6.30 22.47 4.14
C ASP A 252 -5.00 22.00 4.80
N CYS A 253 -3.88 22.04 4.07
CA CYS A 253 -2.56 21.70 4.60
C CYS A 253 -2.03 22.67 5.66
N ALA A 254 -2.70 23.81 5.90
CA ALA A 254 -2.28 24.82 6.87
C ALA A 254 -0.81 25.27 6.70
N GLY A 255 -0.30 25.23 5.47
CA GLY A 255 1.09 25.54 5.11
C GLY A 255 2.08 24.37 5.24
N GLY A 256 1.61 23.16 5.57
CA GLY A 256 2.34 21.91 5.45
C GLY A 256 2.22 21.28 4.06
N GLY A 257 2.75 20.06 3.90
CA GLY A 257 2.70 19.30 2.65
C GLY A 257 3.64 19.80 1.56
N CYS A 258 3.50 19.25 0.36
CA CYS A 258 4.20 19.71 -0.84
C CYS A 258 3.34 19.60 -2.11
N THR A 259 3.67 20.41 -3.11
CA THR A 259 2.88 20.57 -4.34
C THR A 259 3.45 19.78 -5.53
N ALA A 260 4.67 19.27 -5.40
CA ALA A 260 5.28 18.46 -6.45
C ALA A 260 4.55 17.11 -6.53
N ALA A 261 4.24 16.67 -7.74
CA ALA A 261 3.72 15.33 -7.97
C ALA A 261 4.52 14.27 -7.21
N SER A 262 3.84 13.24 -6.71
CA SER A 262 4.41 12.21 -5.84
C SER A 262 4.93 12.80 -4.51
N CYS A 263 4.20 13.78 -3.96
CA CYS A 263 4.49 14.32 -2.63
C CYS A 263 3.94 13.38 -1.55
N TYR A 264 4.84 12.84 -0.71
CA TYR A 264 4.50 11.94 0.41
C TYR A 264 4.95 12.52 1.76
N ASP A 265 4.56 13.76 2.05
CA ASP A 265 4.89 14.38 3.33
C ASP A 265 3.97 13.84 4.45
N ALA A 266 4.49 13.77 5.67
CA ALA A 266 3.70 13.35 6.84
C ALA A 266 2.55 14.33 7.17
N ALA A 267 2.62 15.57 6.66
CA ALA A 267 1.55 16.54 6.74
C ALA A 267 0.42 16.28 5.74
N CYS A 268 0.62 15.40 4.75
CA CYS A 268 -0.37 15.06 3.74
C CYS A 268 -1.32 13.99 4.27
N ASP A 269 -2.63 14.22 4.11
CA ASP A 269 -3.66 13.21 4.34
C ASP A 269 -3.89 12.39 3.07
N TYR A 270 -3.80 13.06 1.91
CA TYR A 270 -3.90 12.47 0.57
C TYR A 270 -2.74 12.90 -0.31
N CYS A 271 -2.18 11.95 -1.05
CA CYS A 271 -0.97 12.11 -1.84
C CYS A 271 -1.33 11.74 -3.27
N ASN A 272 -0.75 12.43 -4.24
CA ASN A 272 -1.07 12.24 -5.64
C ASN A 272 0.21 12.11 -6.47
N ASP A 273 0.24 11.17 -7.42
CA ASP A 273 1.39 10.93 -8.31
C ASP A 273 1.48 11.95 -9.46
N GLU A 274 2.41 11.73 -10.41
CA GLU A 274 2.58 12.58 -11.61
C GLU A 274 1.36 12.59 -12.55
N ASN A 275 0.49 11.60 -12.43
CA ASN A 275 -0.74 11.48 -13.20
C ASN A 275 -1.97 11.98 -12.41
N GLY A 276 -1.79 12.46 -11.18
CA GLY A 276 -2.86 12.91 -10.29
C GLY A 276 -3.64 11.76 -9.63
N TYR A 277 -3.08 10.55 -9.59
CA TYR A 277 -3.70 9.38 -8.97
C TYR A 277 -3.44 9.37 -7.46
N GLY A 278 -4.53 9.17 -6.69
CA GLY A 278 -4.48 9.10 -5.23
C GLY A 278 -3.71 7.86 -4.74
N ILE A 279 -2.69 8.09 -3.94
CA ILE A 279 -1.80 7.08 -3.37
C ILE A 279 -1.70 7.28 -1.86
N ALA A 280 -1.33 6.21 -1.16
CA ALA A 280 -1.32 6.23 0.30
C ALA A 280 -0.25 7.20 0.84
N CYS A 281 -0.68 8.22 1.58
CA CYS A 281 0.24 9.05 2.33
C CYS A 281 0.87 8.27 3.48
N GLY A 282 2.19 8.37 3.61
CA GLY A 282 2.92 7.74 4.71
C GLY A 282 2.93 6.20 4.68
N ALA A 283 2.45 5.57 3.60
CA ALA A 283 2.73 4.16 3.32
C ALA A 283 3.66 4.12 2.10
N GLU A 284 4.86 3.60 2.34
CA GLU A 284 5.76 3.08 1.31
C GLU A 284 6.34 4.18 0.39
N GLY A 285 7.53 4.64 0.77
CA GLY A 285 8.42 5.24 -0.20
C GLY A 285 8.85 4.18 -1.20
N GLU A 286 8.07 3.97 -2.26
CA GLU A 286 8.65 3.77 -3.58
C GLU A 286 9.24 5.11 -4.01
N GLY A 287 10.40 5.41 -3.43
CA GLY A 287 11.27 6.41 -4.00
C GLY A 287 11.83 5.81 -5.28
N GLU A 288 11.38 6.28 -6.43
CA GLU A 288 12.18 6.27 -7.65
C GLU A 288 13.40 7.20 -7.44
N GLY A 289 14.31 6.76 -6.59
CA GLY A 289 15.72 7.10 -6.67
C GLY A 289 16.40 5.85 -7.20
N GLU A 290 16.83 5.88 -8.46
CA GLU A 290 17.62 4.83 -9.10
C GLU A 290 18.71 4.31 -8.16
N GLY A 291 18.43 3.14 -7.61
CA GLY A 291 19.22 2.50 -6.57
C GLY A 291 18.41 1.32 -6.10
N GLU A 292 18.37 0.27 -6.93
CA GLU A 292 17.84 -1.03 -6.55
C GLU A 292 18.49 -1.43 -5.22
N GLY A 293 17.78 -1.20 -4.11
CA GLY A 293 18.26 -1.60 -2.81
C GLY A 293 18.43 -3.11 -2.84
N GLU A 294 19.59 -3.61 -2.44
CA GLU A 294 19.77 -5.05 -2.27
C GLU A 294 18.68 -5.60 -1.35
N ALA A 295 18.24 -6.83 -1.59
CA ALA A 295 17.25 -7.49 -0.75
C ALA A 295 17.71 -7.48 0.73
N GLY A 296 16.80 -7.13 1.63
CA GLY A 296 17.09 -7.12 3.06
C GLY A 296 17.42 -8.54 3.55
N THR A 297 18.59 -8.71 4.17
CA THR A 297 18.97 -9.99 4.78
C THR A 297 19.17 -9.83 6.29
N CYS A 298 18.83 -10.84 7.07
CA CYS A 298 19.07 -10.81 8.52
C CYS A 298 20.57 -10.61 8.83
N ALA A 299 21.47 -11.13 8.01
CA ALA A 299 22.91 -10.90 8.14
C ALA A 299 23.29 -9.42 7.94
N GLY A 300 22.79 -8.78 6.88
CA GLY A 300 23.02 -7.37 6.59
C GLY A 300 22.44 -6.47 7.68
N TYR A 301 21.16 -6.67 7.99
CA TYR A 301 20.46 -5.95 9.05
C TYR A 301 21.17 -6.08 10.41
N CYS A 302 21.48 -7.30 10.85
CA CYS A 302 22.09 -7.52 12.16
C CYS A 302 23.52 -6.99 12.25
N THR A 303 24.23 -6.93 11.13
CA THR A 303 25.52 -6.24 11.06
C THR A 303 25.34 -4.73 11.24
N ALA A 304 24.41 -4.12 10.51
CA ALA A 304 24.15 -2.69 10.58
C ALA A 304 23.63 -2.25 11.96
N VAL A 305 22.60 -2.90 12.49
CA VAL A 305 21.94 -2.48 13.74
C VAL A 305 22.87 -2.62 14.94
N THR A 306 23.72 -3.64 14.99
CA THR A 306 24.65 -3.80 16.11
C THR A 306 25.90 -2.93 16.00
N ALA A 307 26.26 -2.49 14.80
CA ALA A 307 27.32 -1.51 14.60
C ALA A 307 26.88 -0.09 14.97
N ASN A 308 25.67 0.30 14.56
CA ASN A 308 25.20 1.69 14.62
C ASN A 308 24.32 1.98 15.85
N CYS A 309 23.52 1.02 16.30
CA CYS A 309 22.66 1.17 17.48
C CYS A 309 23.36 0.57 18.70
N THR A 310 24.12 1.42 19.41
CA THR A 310 24.92 1.02 20.57
C THR A 310 24.55 1.83 21.82
N GLY A 311 25.06 1.40 22.98
CA GLY A 311 24.81 2.11 24.25
C GLY A 311 23.33 2.12 24.64
N GLY A 312 22.79 3.31 24.92
CA GLY A 312 21.39 3.47 25.30
C GLY A 312 20.38 3.23 24.16
N SER A 313 20.85 3.25 22.91
CA SER A 313 20.04 3.02 21.71
C SER A 313 20.15 1.58 21.20
N ALA A 314 20.87 0.70 21.91
CA ALA A 314 21.05 -0.69 21.49
C ALA A 314 19.72 -1.45 21.45
N GLN A 315 19.40 -2.03 20.29
CA GLN A 315 18.17 -2.79 20.08
C GLN A 315 18.33 -4.26 20.48
N TYR A 316 19.54 -4.79 20.36
CA TYR A 316 19.88 -6.17 20.70
C TYR A 316 21.11 -6.20 21.60
N ALA A 317 21.24 -7.27 22.39
CA ALA A 317 22.40 -7.46 23.25
C ALA A 317 23.69 -7.65 22.42
N ASP A 318 23.60 -8.39 21.32
CA ASP A 318 24.68 -8.64 20.37
C ASP A 318 24.11 -9.12 19.02
N SER A 319 25.01 -9.32 18.04
CA SER A 319 24.66 -9.76 16.69
C SER A 319 24.03 -11.16 16.65
N ALA A 320 24.41 -12.06 17.57
CA ALA A 320 23.84 -13.40 17.63
C ALA A 320 22.39 -13.37 18.12
N ALA A 321 22.07 -12.53 19.10
CA ALA A 321 20.70 -12.30 19.56
C ALA A 321 19.84 -11.67 18.47
N CYS A 322 20.39 -10.71 17.71
CA CYS A 322 19.70 -10.15 16.55
C CYS A 322 19.38 -11.20 15.49
N LEU A 323 20.37 -12.02 15.10
CA LEU A 323 20.19 -13.04 14.07
C LEU A 323 19.15 -14.10 14.47
N ALA A 324 19.16 -14.52 15.74
CA ALA A 324 18.16 -15.46 16.23
C ALA A 324 16.74 -14.87 16.13
N PHE A 325 16.56 -13.61 16.52
CA PHE A 325 15.27 -12.93 16.43
C PHE A 325 14.82 -12.73 14.99
N CYS A 326 15.69 -12.17 14.14
CA CYS A 326 15.33 -11.82 12.76
C CYS A 326 14.93 -13.04 11.92
N ASN A 327 15.60 -14.19 12.11
CA ASN A 327 15.29 -15.40 11.34
C ASN A 327 13.97 -16.07 11.75
N ASP A 328 13.50 -15.84 12.98
CA ASP A 328 12.20 -16.35 13.46
C ASP A 328 11.06 -15.34 13.23
N ALA A 329 11.40 -14.06 13.04
CA ALA A 329 10.41 -13.01 12.85
C ALA A 329 9.67 -13.14 11.51
N PRO A 330 8.35 -12.88 11.46
CA PRO A 330 7.54 -12.97 10.24
C PRO A 330 7.69 -11.69 9.37
N TRP A 331 8.91 -11.24 9.14
CA TRP A 331 9.20 -10.05 8.33
C TRP A 331 9.47 -10.44 6.89
N ALA A 332 8.88 -9.70 5.94
CA ALA A 332 9.25 -9.84 4.54
C ALA A 332 10.70 -9.37 4.33
N ALA A 333 11.39 -9.89 3.32
CA ALA A 333 12.76 -9.45 3.02
C ALA A 333 12.81 -7.96 2.70
N GLY A 334 11.94 -7.51 1.78
CA GLY A 334 11.96 -6.13 1.27
C GLY A 334 13.31 -5.75 0.66
N THR A 335 13.55 -4.46 0.49
CA THR A 335 14.81 -3.93 -0.04
C THR A 335 15.47 -2.98 0.93
N THR A 336 16.79 -2.83 0.85
CA THR A 336 17.52 -1.84 1.65
C THR A 336 17.18 -0.38 1.32
N ALA A 337 16.35 -0.14 0.30
CA ALA A 337 15.78 1.15 -0.01
C ALA A 337 14.44 1.41 0.71
N ASP A 338 13.81 0.39 1.28
CA ASP A 338 12.54 0.54 2.01
C ASP A 338 12.75 1.51 3.18
N ALA A 339 11.99 2.60 3.23
CA ALA A 339 12.03 3.55 4.36
C ALA A 339 10.86 3.37 5.35
N ALA A 340 9.92 2.47 5.02
CA ALA A 340 8.76 2.12 5.83
C ALA A 340 8.31 0.70 5.49
N GLY A 341 7.38 0.16 6.27
CA GLY A 341 6.83 -1.19 6.05
C GLY A 341 7.53 -2.27 6.86
N ASN A 342 6.85 -3.40 7.10
CA ASN A 342 7.34 -4.45 7.98
C ASN A 342 8.33 -5.40 7.28
N THR A 343 9.47 -4.86 6.84
CA THR A 343 10.50 -5.59 6.10
C THR A 343 11.86 -5.57 6.79
N ILE A 344 12.71 -6.57 6.48
CA ILE A 344 14.11 -6.60 6.90
C ILE A 344 14.86 -5.42 6.26
N GLY A 345 14.55 -5.13 4.99
CA GLY A 345 15.04 -4.00 4.23
C GLY A 345 14.85 -2.66 4.94
N CYS A 346 13.64 -2.38 5.42
CA CYS A 346 13.31 -1.16 6.16
C CYS A 346 14.14 -1.03 7.45
N ARG A 347 14.24 -2.13 8.20
CA ARG A 347 15.02 -2.13 9.44
C ARG A 347 16.50 -1.94 9.16
N GLN A 348 17.01 -2.48 8.05
CA GLN A 348 18.39 -2.27 7.60
C GLN A 348 18.62 -0.82 7.18
N TYR A 349 17.70 -0.21 6.42
CA TYR A 349 17.73 1.21 6.07
C TYR A 349 17.85 2.10 7.32
N HIS A 350 16.97 1.91 8.29
CA HIS A 350 17.03 2.69 9.52
C HIS A 350 18.23 2.36 10.41
N ALA A 351 18.74 1.12 10.36
CA ALA A 351 19.95 0.77 11.08
C ALA A 351 21.19 1.49 10.52
N VAL A 352 21.21 1.83 9.23
CA VAL A 352 22.30 2.62 8.62
C VAL A 352 22.05 4.12 8.68
N ALA A 353 20.78 4.55 8.79
CA ALA A 353 20.40 5.95 8.89
C ALA A 353 20.79 6.57 10.26
N ALA A 354 21.79 7.44 10.23
CA ALA A 354 22.13 8.44 11.25
C ALA A 354 22.40 7.99 12.72
N ALA A 355 22.47 6.68 13.01
CA ALA A 355 22.94 6.10 14.28
C ALA A 355 22.44 6.82 15.55
N ASN A 356 21.17 7.26 15.54
CA ASN A 356 20.54 8.02 16.61
C ASN A 356 19.40 7.21 17.24
N ASN A 357 18.89 7.67 18.39
CA ASN A 357 17.88 6.92 19.14
C ASN A 357 16.57 6.73 18.35
N GLU A 358 16.20 7.67 17.50
CA GLU A 358 14.96 7.65 16.71
C GLU A 358 15.02 6.58 15.61
N HIS A 359 16.05 6.61 14.76
CA HIS A 359 16.21 5.57 13.74
C HIS A 359 16.49 4.20 14.34
N CYS A 360 17.21 4.13 15.48
CA CYS A 360 17.41 2.87 16.16
C CYS A 360 16.09 2.27 16.66
N THR A 361 15.12 3.09 17.08
CA THR A 361 13.79 2.56 17.43
C THR A 361 13.00 2.06 16.22
N HIS A 362 13.16 2.69 15.05
CA HIS A 362 12.54 2.21 13.81
C HIS A 362 13.20 0.92 13.32
N ALA A 363 14.53 0.85 13.42
CA ALA A 363 15.32 -0.33 13.11
C ALA A 363 15.14 -1.47 14.12
N GLY A 364 14.62 -1.19 15.32
CA GLY A 364 14.41 -2.18 16.38
C GLY A 364 13.27 -3.15 16.08
N PRO A 365 13.07 -4.20 16.90
CA PRO A 365 12.11 -5.27 16.63
C PRO A 365 10.66 -4.79 16.52
N THR A 366 10.31 -3.69 17.20
CA THR A 366 8.93 -3.16 17.16
C THR A 366 8.64 -2.35 15.89
N GLY A 367 9.64 -1.94 15.11
CA GLY A 367 9.45 -1.10 13.91
C GLY A 367 9.02 0.35 14.20
N ALA A 368 8.50 0.61 15.39
CA ALA A 368 8.13 1.92 15.90
C ALA A 368 7.13 2.68 15.02
N ASP A 369 6.15 1.96 14.46
CA ASP A 369 5.18 2.44 13.47
C ASP A 369 5.75 2.76 12.09
N VAL A 370 7.07 2.67 11.91
CA VAL A 370 7.75 2.94 10.65
C VAL A 370 8.06 1.64 9.92
N CYS A 371 8.94 0.80 10.48
CA CYS A 371 9.22 -0.52 9.93
C CYS A 371 8.31 -1.62 10.47
N GLY A 372 7.10 -1.25 10.88
CA GLY A 372 6.15 -2.15 11.52
C GLY A 372 5.13 -1.36 12.32
N ARG A 373 3.87 -1.45 11.90
CA ARG A 373 2.77 -0.77 12.57
C ARG A 373 2.51 -1.38 13.93
N TRP A 374 2.11 -0.54 14.89
CA TRP A 374 1.94 -0.99 16.27
C TRP A 374 1.01 -2.19 16.42
N CYS A 375 -0.14 -2.17 15.76
CA CYS A 375 -1.13 -3.23 15.91
C CYS A 375 -0.76 -4.51 15.19
N ASP A 376 -0.05 -4.42 14.06
CA ASP A 376 0.41 -5.59 13.33
C ASP A 376 1.46 -6.33 14.16
N VAL A 377 2.42 -5.59 14.72
CA VAL A 377 3.45 -6.14 15.61
C VAL A 377 2.82 -6.72 16.88
N TYR A 378 1.96 -5.96 17.56
CA TYR A 378 1.28 -6.43 18.77
C TYR A 378 0.49 -7.72 18.52
N CYS A 379 -0.28 -7.80 17.44
CA CYS A 379 -1.13 -8.94 17.19
C CYS A 379 -0.38 -10.17 16.68
N ALA A 380 0.71 -10.00 15.92
CA ALA A 380 1.60 -11.10 15.59
C ALA A 380 2.16 -11.75 16.86
N GLU A 381 2.70 -10.94 17.78
CA GLU A 381 3.27 -11.41 19.06
C GLU A 381 2.19 -12.07 19.94
N MET A 382 1.02 -11.46 20.07
CA MET A 382 -0.05 -12.01 20.92
C MET A 382 -0.61 -13.33 20.40
N LEU A 383 -0.74 -13.48 19.08
CA LEU A 383 -1.26 -14.72 18.50
C LEU A 383 -0.23 -15.86 18.58
N ASP A 384 1.06 -15.54 18.55
CA ASP A 384 2.13 -16.54 18.71
C ASP A 384 2.34 -16.91 20.19
N ALA A 385 2.58 -15.91 21.04
CA ALA A 385 2.94 -16.11 22.44
C ALA A 385 1.74 -16.43 23.35
N CYS A 386 0.54 -15.97 22.97
CA CYS A 386 -0.68 -16.04 23.78
C CYS A 386 -1.93 -16.45 22.95
N PRO A 387 -1.90 -17.58 22.22
CA PRO A 387 -2.88 -17.98 21.20
C PRO A 387 -4.32 -18.17 21.72
N THR A 388 -4.53 -18.18 23.04
CA THR A 388 -5.85 -18.32 23.66
C THR A 388 -6.51 -16.98 24.01
N THR A 389 -5.80 -15.87 23.86
CA THR A 389 -6.28 -14.53 24.26
C THR A 389 -7.23 -13.95 23.23
N TYR A 390 -6.85 -14.01 21.96
CA TYR A 390 -7.65 -13.58 20.82
C TYR A 390 -7.99 -14.76 19.94
N ALA A 391 -9.21 -14.77 19.38
CA ALA A 391 -9.64 -15.85 18.50
C ALA A 391 -8.91 -15.84 17.15
N ASP A 392 -8.61 -14.65 16.65
CA ASP A 392 -7.98 -14.40 15.35
C ASP A 392 -7.37 -12.99 15.30
N LEU A 393 -6.65 -12.72 14.22
CA LEU A 393 -5.99 -11.44 13.94
C LEU A 393 -6.97 -10.27 13.90
N ALA A 394 -8.15 -10.45 13.28
CA ALA A 394 -9.15 -9.39 13.19
C ALA A 394 -9.66 -8.95 14.56
N THR A 395 -9.92 -9.91 15.45
CA THR A 395 -10.35 -9.64 16.84
C THR A 395 -9.25 -8.93 17.63
N CYS A 396 -7.99 -9.36 17.45
CA CYS A 396 -6.85 -8.69 18.07
C CYS A 396 -6.68 -7.25 17.57
N ALA A 397 -6.72 -7.04 16.25
CA ALA A 397 -6.54 -5.72 15.64
C ALA A 397 -7.62 -4.74 16.08
N ALA A 398 -8.89 -5.19 16.17
CA ALA A 398 -9.99 -4.37 16.68
C ALA A 398 -9.79 -3.95 18.15
N ALA A 399 -9.24 -4.83 18.99
CA ALA A 399 -8.88 -4.48 20.36
C ALA A 399 -7.70 -3.49 20.39
N CYS A 400 -6.68 -3.74 19.56
CA CYS A 400 -5.49 -2.90 19.48
C CYS A 400 -5.77 -1.46 19.05
N ALA A 401 -6.71 -1.27 18.11
CA ALA A 401 -7.11 0.06 17.63
C ALA A 401 -7.64 0.99 18.75
N LEU A 402 -8.00 0.43 19.92
CA LEU A 402 -8.45 1.20 21.09
C LEU A 402 -7.29 1.61 22.01
N PHE A 403 -6.09 1.10 21.80
CA PHE A 403 -4.94 1.41 22.65
C PHE A 403 -4.26 2.71 22.21
N PRO A 404 -3.96 3.62 23.14
CA PRO A 404 -3.17 4.81 22.82
C PRO A 404 -1.79 4.47 22.23
N THR A 405 -1.37 5.21 21.21
CA THR A 405 -0.08 5.02 20.52
C THR A 405 1.01 6.00 20.97
N GLY A 406 0.69 7.00 21.80
CA GLY A 406 1.66 8.00 22.27
C GLY A 406 2.60 7.54 23.41
N GLY A 407 2.80 6.24 23.59
CA GLY A 407 3.59 5.68 24.69
C GLY A 407 5.09 5.62 24.40
N THR A 408 5.88 5.47 25.47
CA THR A 408 7.31 5.20 25.34
C THR A 408 7.53 3.74 24.92
N ILE A 409 8.37 3.52 23.91
CA ILE A 409 8.77 2.19 23.45
C ILE A 409 9.47 1.43 24.58
N GLY A 410 9.06 0.17 24.79
CA GLY A 410 9.60 -0.68 25.86
C GLY A 410 9.12 -0.31 27.27
N ALA A 411 8.10 0.54 27.43
CA ALA A 411 7.54 0.85 28.73
C ALA A 411 6.89 -0.39 29.37
N ALA A 412 7.35 -0.82 30.54
CA ALA A 412 6.74 -1.95 31.25
C ALA A 412 5.41 -1.62 31.94
N THR A 413 5.04 -0.33 31.98
CA THR A 413 3.81 0.17 32.62
C THR A 413 3.23 1.34 31.82
N GLY A 414 1.93 1.56 31.87
CA GLY A 414 1.24 2.67 31.20
C GLY A 414 -0.15 2.25 30.74
N ASN A 415 -0.71 2.87 29.71
CA ASN A 415 -1.88 2.33 29.00
C ASN A 415 -1.74 2.64 27.51
N THR A 416 -0.79 1.96 26.87
CA THR A 416 -0.45 2.20 25.48
C THR A 416 -0.12 0.87 24.79
N VAL A 417 -0.17 0.86 23.47
CA VAL A 417 0.20 -0.33 22.68
C VAL A 417 1.66 -0.74 22.91
N GLN A 418 2.58 0.22 23.12
CA GLN A 418 3.98 -0.08 23.41
C GLN A 418 4.16 -0.85 24.72
N CYS A 419 3.34 -0.55 25.74
CA CYS A 419 3.35 -1.31 26.98
C CYS A 419 2.93 -2.76 26.75
N ARG A 420 1.89 -2.94 25.94
CA ARG A 420 1.34 -4.27 25.66
C ARG A 420 2.28 -5.10 24.79
N ILE A 421 2.94 -4.49 23.80
CA ILE A 421 4.00 -5.13 23.00
C ILE A 421 5.17 -5.59 23.89
N TYR A 422 5.59 -4.78 24.86
CA TYR A 422 6.64 -5.17 25.80
C TYR A 422 6.29 -6.46 26.56
N HIS A 423 5.04 -6.59 27.03
CA HIS A 423 4.60 -7.80 27.72
C HIS A 423 4.34 -8.96 26.76
N ALA A 424 3.82 -8.71 25.56
CA ALA A 424 3.58 -9.74 24.55
C ALA A 424 4.90 -10.42 24.14
N GLY A 425 5.95 -9.65 23.85
CA GLY A 425 7.27 -10.19 23.49
C GLY A 425 8.03 -10.86 24.66
N ALA A 426 7.58 -10.66 25.90
CA ALA A 426 8.08 -11.39 27.07
C ALA A 426 7.24 -12.63 27.40
N ALA A 427 6.09 -12.79 26.73
CA ALA A 427 5.16 -13.86 27.01
C ALA A 427 5.58 -15.17 26.34
N ASN A 428 5.28 -16.27 27.01
CA ASN A 428 5.41 -17.62 26.44
C ASN A 428 4.35 -18.52 27.10
N ASN A 429 3.07 -18.20 26.83
CA ASN A 429 1.91 -18.79 27.51
C ASN A 429 1.96 -18.65 29.05
N ASP A 430 2.49 -17.54 29.55
CA ASP A 430 2.70 -17.31 30.99
C ASP A 430 1.94 -16.08 31.51
N ALA A 431 2.30 -15.60 32.70
CA ALA A 431 1.66 -14.47 33.35
C ALA A 431 1.76 -13.14 32.55
N HIS A 432 2.66 -13.03 31.56
CA HIS A 432 2.77 -11.83 30.74
C HIS A 432 1.62 -11.72 29.72
N CYS A 433 0.93 -12.82 29.39
CA CYS A 433 -0.27 -12.75 28.55
C CYS A 433 -1.37 -11.90 29.20
N ASP A 434 -1.61 -12.08 30.50
CA ASP A 434 -2.57 -11.28 31.29
C ASP A 434 -2.15 -9.80 31.41
N HIS A 435 -0.87 -9.47 31.13
CA HIS A 435 -0.36 -8.10 31.13
C HIS A 435 -0.46 -7.43 29.76
N ALA A 436 -0.46 -8.23 28.70
CA ALA A 436 -0.48 -7.76 27.32
C ALA A 436 -1.89 -7.72 26.71
N ASP A 437 -2.86 -8.48 27.23
CA ASP A 437 -4.25 -8.48 26.75
C ASP A 437 -4.95 -7.12 26.90
N ALA A 438 -6.12 -6.94 26.29
CA ALA A 438 -6.87 -5.67 26.32
C ALA A 438 -7.27 -5.21 27.74
N ASP A 439 -7.60 -6.15 28.62
CA ASP A 439 -8.05 -5.89 29.99
C ASP A 439 -6.88 -5.77 30.99
N SER A 440 -5.63 -5.93 30.52
CA SER A 440 -4.31 -5.94 31.18
C SER A 440 -4.35 -5.87 32.69
N ALA A 441 -3.74 -6.80 33.41
CA ALA A 441 -3.76 -6.82 34.87
C ALA A 441 -3.50 -5.45 35.53
N ALA A 442 -4.30 -5.14 36.56
CA ALA A 442 -4.30 -3.84 37.21
C ALA A 442 -2.89 -3.39 37.67
N GLY A 443 -2.50 -2.19 37.24
CA GLY A 443 -1.21 -1.59 37.54
C GLY A 443 -0.09 -1.91 36.54
N THR A 444 -0.40 -2.62 35.45
CA THR A 444 0.54 -2.91 34.36
C THR A 444 0.28 -2.02 33.15
N CYS A 445 -0.61 -2.41 32.23
CA CYS A 445 -0.97 -1.61 31.05
C CYS A 445 -2.41 -1.02 31.14
N GLN A 446 -2.76 -0.33 32.25
CA GLN A 446 -4.08 0.28 32.51
C GLN A 446 -4.07 1.79 32.75
#